data_AF-A0AAE1L4Y6-F1
#
_entry.id   AF-A0AAE1L4Y6-F1
#
_cell.length_a   1.000
_cell.length_b   1.000
_cell.length_c   1.000
_cell.angle_alpha   90.00
_cell.angle_beta   90.00
_cell.angle_gamma   90.00
#
_symmetry.space_group_name_H-M   'P 1'
#
loop_
_entity.id
_entity.type
_entity.pdbx_description
1 polymer ?
#
loop_
_entity_poly.entity_id
_entity_poly.type
_entity_poly.pdbx_seq_one_letter_code
_entity_poly.pdbx_strand_id
1 'polypeptide(L)'
;MMEVEVVVVGAGVVGACTALSLIQEGKKTLLIDQYTAPNSLGSSMGQSRITRHAHSGPPQLTPILDFSHKKWAEISSQVNEELIRTRFPEDTFMFEDRSGGVMKADRCLAAVMRLYREKGGEVLEGWKVEGVEERSEEGHGGVRVWGPKGEVRALSVVLCLGPWINSLQCNLNVHLPIQPIKTRASFMRNEGLPNSSIYYIQDSAVAFYILPAMDSEGLIKVGINRGLEVTPDSDDEGDKGLAHLKEMIADFSSRYLPLHPEEERHETCWYSETPDKEFMLDRHPQHPNILLVVGFSSTGFKTAPGIGHIAAHMVVGKDHGFDISPFSVHRFIPSKSKF
;
A
#
# COMPACT_ATOMS: atom_id res chain seq x y z
N MET A 1 -18.74 57.52 -33.05
CA MET A 1 -19.20 56.29 -32.36
C MET A 1 -18.01 55.39 -32.20
N MET A 2 -17.90 54.66 -31.09
CA MET A 2 -16.86 53.64 -30.94
C MET A 2 -17.28 52.43 -31.76
N GLU A 3 -16.52 52.09 -32.80
CA GLU A 3 -16.82 50.98 -33.70
C GLU A 3 -16.00 49.75 -33.27
N VAL A 4 -16.67 48.67 -32.92
CA VAL A 4 -16.08 47.39 -32.46
C VAL A 4 -16.74 46.22 -33.19
N GLU A 5 -16.03 45.10 -33.33
CA GLU A 5 -16.54 43.91 -34.02
C GLU A 5 -17.47 43.08 -33.13
N VAL A 6 -17.13 42.95 -31.84
CA VAL A 6 -17.89 42.12 -30.90
C VAL A 6 -18.08 42.88 -29.58
N VAL A 7 -19.29 42.83 -29.04
CA VAL A 7 -19.62 43.32 -27.70
C VAL A 7 -19.95 42.13 -26.81
N VAL A 8 -19.25 42.03 -25.67
CA VAL A 8 -19.56 41.07 -24.60
C VAL A 8 -20.22 41.84 -23.46
N VAL A 9 -21.41 41.42 -23.05
CA VAL A 9 -22.18 42.05 -21.97
C VAL A 9 -22.07 41.20 -20.70
N GLY A 10 -21.52 41.79 -19.65
CA GLY A 10 -21.19 41.17 -18.36
C GLY A 10 -19.68 40.87 -18.23
N ALA A 11 -18.95 41.65 -17.45
CA ALA A 11 -17.53 41.46 -17.10
C ALA A 11 -17.32 40.55 -15.87
N GLY A 12 -18.21 39.58 -15.68
CA GLY A 12 -17.93 38.42 -14.82
C GLY A 12 -16.93 37.46 -15.47
N VAL A 13 -16.52 36.40 -14.74
CA VAL A 13 -15.46 35.47 -15.20
C VAL A 13 -15.72 34.91 -16.60
N VAL A 14 -16.96 34.52 -16.93
CA VAL A 14 -17.30 33.96 -18.25
C VAL A 14 -17.15 35.01 -19.35
N GLY A 15 -17.67 36.21 -19.14
CA GLY A 15 -17.59 37.28 -20.15
C GLY A 15 -16.16 37.80 -20.32
N ALA A 16 -15.38 37.90 -19.24
CA ALA A 16 -13.97 38.24 -19.29
C ALA A 16 -13.15 37.20 -20.07
N CYS A 17 -13.31 35.90 -19.78
CA CYS A 17 -12.65 34.82 -20.55
C CYS A 17 -13.09 34.80 -22.02
N THR A 18 -14.37 35.09 -22.29
CA THR A 18 -14.89 35.18 -23.66
C THR A 18 -14.24 36.34 -24.41
N ALA A 19 -14.19 37.53 -23.81
CA ALA A 19 -13.57 38.71 -24.41
C ALA A 19 -12.06 38.50 -24.63
N LEU A 20 -11.36 37.88 -23.68
CA LEU A 20 -9.95 37.51 -23.82
C LEU A 20 -9.74 36.57 -25.02
N SER A 21 -10.56 35.53 -25.14
CA SER A 21 -10.48 34.57 -26.25
C SER A 21 -10.76 35.24 -27.60
N LEU A 22 -11.74 36.15 -27.68
CA LEU A 22 -12.05 36.91 -28.89
C LEU A 22 -10.88 37.82 -29.31
N ILE A 23 -10.21 38.47 -28.35
CA ILE A 23 -9.01 39.27 -28.63
C ILE A 23 -7.86 38.39 -29.14
N GLN A 24 -7.69 37.18 -28.59
CA GLN A 24 -6.68 36.22 -29.05
C GLN A 24 -6.95 35.75 -30.49
N GLU A 25 -8.21 35.71 -30.91
CA GLU A 25 -8.64 35.47 -32.30
C GLU A 25 -8.58 36.74 -33.19
N GLY A 26 -7.98 37.83 -32.69
CA GLY A 26 -7.77 39.07 -33.43
C GLY A 26 -9.00 39.99 -33.53
N LYS A 27 -10.05 39.76 -32.73
CA LYS A 27 -11.29 40.56 -32.78
C LYS A 27 -11.21 41.82 -31.92
N LYS A 28 -11.63 42.95 -32.50
CA LYS A 28 -11.83 44.20 -31.77
C LYS A 28 -13.06 44.08 -30.87
N THR A 29 -12.82 43.78 -29.58
CA THR A 29 -13.86 43.42 -28.62
C THR A 29 -14.08 44.52 -27.58
N LEU A 30 -15.35 44.82 -27.26
CA LEU A 30 -15.75 45.67 -26.14
C LEU A 30 -16.43 44.83 -25.07
N LEU A 31 -15.91 44.88 -23.84
CA LEU A 31 -16.52 44.23 -22.67
C LEU A 31 -17.22 45.29 -21.82
N ILE A 32 -18.53 45.13 -21.59
CA ILE A 32 -19.38 46.09 -20.86
C ILE A 32 -19.92 45.41 -19.61
N ASP A 33 -19.87 46.09 -18.47
CA ASP A 33 -20.54 45.66 -17.24
C ASP A 33 -21.25 46.84 -16.57
N GLN A 34 -22.29 46.53 -15.81
CA GLN A 34 -23.06 47.53 -15.05
C GLN A 34 -22.30 48.01 -13.80
N TYR A 35 -21.27 47.28 -13.36
CA TYR A 35 -20.42 47.59 -12.20
C TYR A 35 -18.94 47.53 -12.55
N THR A 36 -18.07 48.03 -11.67
CA THR A 36 -16.62 47.91 -11.80
C THR A 36 -16.18 46.47 -11.54
N ALA A 37 -15.49 45.80 -12.47
CA ALA A 37 -14.90 44.49 -12.20
C ALA A 37 -13.49 44.64 -11.61
N PRO A 38 -13.10 43.86 -10.58
CA PRO A 38 -13.93 42.94 -9.80
C PRO A 38 -14.84 43.66 -8.77
N ASN A 39 -16.06 43.16 -8.53
CA ASN A 39 -17.00 43.68 -7.51
C ASN A 39 -17.80 42.59 -6.80
N SER A 40 -18.12 42.82 -5.52
CA SER A 40 -18.88 41.89 -4.65
C SER A 40 -20.36 41.72 -5.01
N LEU A 41 -20.90 42.44 -5.98
CA LEU A 41 -22.30 42.33 -6.39
C LEU A 41 -22.54 41.17 -7.37
N GLY A 42 -21.48 40.64 -7.99
CA GLY A 42 -21.54 39.50 -8.90
C GLY A 42 -21.16 38.15 -8.27
N SER A 43 -21.32 37.06 -9.02
CA SER A 43 -21.04 35.68 -8.56
C SER A 43 -19.58 35.22 -8.77
N SER A 44 -18.71 36.07 -9.31
CA SER A 44 -17.30 35.76 -9.55
C SER A 44 -16.39 36.06 -8.34
N MET A 45 -16.90 36.69 -7.30
CA MET A 45 -16.11 37.12 -6.12
C MET A 45 -16.03 36.12 -4.99
N GLY A 46 -15.20 36.41 -4.00
CA GLY A 46 -14.87 35.52 -2.89
C GLY A 46 -13.49 34.92 -3.11
N GLN A 47 -12.83 34.50 -2.03
CA GLN A 47 -11.41 34.11 -2.10
C GLN A 47 -11.16 32.86 -2.95
N SER A 48 -12.14 31.96 -3.11
CA SER A 48 -11.93 30.68 -3.80
C SER A 48 -13.19 30.09 -4.45
N ARG A 49 -12.99 29.13 -5.36
CA ARG A 49 -14.00 28.27 -5.98
C ARG A 49 -13.47 26.85 -6.12
N ILE A 50 -14.38 25.87 -6.09
CA ILE A 50 -14.04 24.46 -6.34
C ILE A 50 -13.84 24.25 -7.84
N THR A 51 -12.78 23.54 -8.22
CA THR A 51 -12.61 22.97 -9.57
C THR A 51 -12.37 21.46 -9.48
N ARG A 52 -12.76 20.72 -10.54
CA ARG A 52 -12.64 19.26 -10.62
C ARG A 52 -12.85 18.79 -12.06
N HIS A 53 -12.21 17.69 -12.44
CA HIS A 53 -12.43 17.01 -13.72
C HIS A 53 -13.68 16.11 -13.72
N ALA A 54 -13.86 15.34 -12.64
CA ALA A 54 -15.01 14.47 -12.48
C ALA A 54 -16.27 15.29 -12.18
N HIS A 55 -17.29 15.19 -13.04
CA HIS A 55 -18.57 15.86 -12.88
C HIS A 55 -19.75 14.90 -13.13
N SER A 56 -20.76 14.93 -12.25
CA SER A 56 -22.01 14.15 -12.37
C SER A 56 -23.00 14.70 -13.41
N GLY A 57 -22.53 15.59 -14.29
CA GLY A 57 -23.38 16.27 -15.26
C GLY A 57 -23.38 15.54 -16.60
N PRO A 58 -23.86 16.20 -17.67
CA PRO A 58 -23.74 15.66 -19.01
C PRO A 58 -22.28 15.32 -19.34
N PRO A 59 -22.00 14.22 -20.05
CA PRO A 59 -20.63 13.77 -20.34
C PRO A 59 -19.81 14.79 -21.15
N GLN A 60 -20.46 15.74 -21.81
CA GLN A 60 -19.82 16.84 -22.54
C GLN A 60 -19.09 17.82 -21.61
N LEU A 61 -19.44 17.89 -20.32
CA LEU A 61 -18.78 18.80 -19.39
C LEU A 61 -17.35 18.39 -19.06
N THR A 62 -17.04 17.10 -19.00
CA THR A 62 -15.69 16.62 -18.68
C THR A 62 -14.63 17.16 -19.65
N PRO A 63 -14.75 17.00 -20.98
CA PRO A 63 -13.75 17.56 -21.90
C PRO A 63 -13.69 19.10 -21.86
N ILE A 64 -14.79 19.79 -21.55
CA ILE A 64 -14.79 21.25 -21.34
C ILE A 64 -13.99 21.61 -20.09
N LEU A 65 -14.18 20.90 -18.98
CA LEU A 65 -13.44 21.10 -17.74
C LEU A 65 -11.95 20.83 -17.91
N ASP A 66 -11.59 19.75 -18.62
CA ASP A 66 -10.20 19.42 -18.95
C ASP A 66 -9.55 20.56 -19.76
N PHE A 67 -10.28 21.12 -20.73
CA PHE A 67 -9.80 22.27 -21.49
C PHE A 67 -9.73 23.55 -20.65
N SER A 68 -10.71 23.79 -19.78
CA SER A 68 -10.70 24.93 -18.85
C SER A 68 -9.50 24.89 -17.91
N HIS A 69 -9.11 23.72 -17.39
CA HIS A 69 -7.90 23.57 -16.58
C HIS A 69 -6.64 23.99 -17.35
N LYS A 70 -6.50 23.55 -18.62
CA LYS A 70 -5.40 23.98 -19.50
C LYS A 70 -5.39 25.50 -19.70
N LYS A 71 -6.56 26.10 -19.94
CA LYS A 71 -6.69 27.56 -20.10
C LYS A 71 -6.35 28.34 -18.83
N TRP A 72 -6.75 27.86 -17.67
CA TRP A 72 -6.35 28.49 -16.41
C TRP A 72 -4.84 28.40 -16.17
N ALA A 73 -4.19 27.28 -16.52
CA ALA A 73 -2.73 27.15 -16.46
C ALA A 73 -2.03 28.13 -17.42
N GLU A 74 -2.53 28.30 -18.64
CA GLU A 74 -2.03 29.31 -19.59
C GLU A 74 -2.17 30.74 -19.03
N ILE A 75 -3.33 31.09 -18.48
CA ILE A 75 -3.57 32.41 -17.88
C ILE A 75 -2.62 32.63 -16.70
N SER A 76 -2.52 31.65 -15.79
CA SER A 76 -1.60 31.66 -14.64
C SER A 76 -0.17 31.97 -15.07
N SER A 77 0.32 31.32 -16.13
CA SER A 77 1.65 31.56 -16.67
C SER A 77 1.82 32.97 -17.24
N GLN A 78 0.82 33.50 -17.94
CA GLN A 78 0.86 34.85 -18.52
C GLN A 78 0.86 35.97 -17.46
N VAL A 79 0.19 35.75 -16.33
CA VAL A 79 0.15 36.73 -15.22
C VAL A 79 1.20 36.47 -14.15
N ASN A 80 1.96 35.38 -14.26
CA ASN A 80 2.95 34.93 -13.27
C ASN A 80 2.35 34.79 -11.85
N GLU A 81 1.16 34.18 -11.76
CA GLU A 81 0.41 33.98 -10.51
C GLU A 81 -0.19 32.57 -10.46
N GLU A 82 -0.15 31.92 -9.29
CA GLU A 82 -0.80 30.63 -9.04
C GLU A 82 -2.32 30.84 -8.87
N LEU A 83 -3.11 30.58 -9.92
CA LEU A 83 -4.57 30.76 -9.91
C LEU A 83 -5.31 29.47 -9.53
N ILE A 84 -4.70 28.31 -9.78
CA ILE A 84 -5.21 27.00 -9.35
C ILE A 84 -4.17 26.38 -8.44
N ARG A 85 -4.56 26.13 -7.20
CA ARG A 85 -3.78 25.34 -6.25
C ARG A 85 -4.29 23.90 -6.25
N THR A 86 -3.46 22.95 -6.69
CA THR A 86 -3.70 21.52 -6.52
C THR A 86 -2.89 20.98 -5.33
N ARG A 87 -3.38 19.91 -4.70
CA ARG A 87 -2.63 19.23 -3.63
C ARG A 87 -1.63 18.22 -4.18
N PHE A 88 -1.96 17.58 -5.29
CA PHE A 88 -1.21 16.48 -5.87
C PHE A 88 -0.63 16.89 -7.24
N PRO A 89 0.50 16.30 -7.66
CA PRO A 89 1.01 16.41 -9.03
C PRO A 89 -0.06 16.08 -10.09
N GLU A 90 0.02 16.71 -11.27
CA GLU A 90 -0.98 16.55 -12.34
C GLU A 90 -1.11 15.11 -12.87
N ASP A 91 -0.07 14.30 -12.73
CA ASP A 91 0.00 12.88 -13.12
C ASP A 91 -0.45 11.92 -11.99
N THR A 92 -1.06 12.43 -10.93
CA THR A 92 -1.58 11.61 -9.84
C THR A 92 -2.93 10.99 -10.19
N PHE A 93 -3.01 9.66 -10.07
CA PHE A 93 -4.26 8.90 -10.18
C PHE A 93 -4.76 8.48 -8.80
N MET A 94 -6.06 8.63 -8.56
CA MET A 94 -6.69 8.23 -7.30
C MET A 94 -7.88 7.32 -7.56
N PHE A 95 -7.93 6.21 -6.83
CA PHE A 95 -9.05 5.27 -6.83
C PHE A 95 -9.54 5.08 -5.40
N GLU A 96 -10.86 4.99 -5.22
CA GLU A 96 -11.48 4.70 -3.92
C GLU A 96 -11.97 3.24 -3.93
N ASP A 97 -11.39 2.40 -3.07
CA ASP A 97 -11.92 1.07 -2.78
C ASP A 97 -12.80 1.12 -1.52
N ARG A 98 -14.11 1.13 -1.73
CA ARG A 98 -15.10 1.19 -0.64
C ARG A 98 -15.24 -0.12 0.14
N SER A 99 -14.65 -1.21 -0.35
CA SER A 99 -14.62 -2.49 0.35
C SER A 99 -13.40 -2.64 1.26
N GLY A 100 -12.41 -1.75 1.12
CA GLY A 100 -11.21 -1.72 1.95
C GLY A 100 -11.46 -1.28 3.39
N GLY A 101 -10.51 -1.56 4.28
CA GLY A 101 -10.60 -1.24 5.69
C GLY A 101 -9.30 -1.50 6.47
N VAL A 102 -9.36 -1.30 7.80
CA VAL A 102 -8.24 -1.57 8.73
C VAL A 102 -8.55 -2.79 9.59
N MET A 103 -7.58 -3.69 9.72
CA MET A 103 -7.66 -4.86 10.61
C MET A 103 -6.87 -4.60 11.90
N LYS A 104 -7.43 -4.96 13.07
CA LYS A 104 -6.72 -4.94 14.36
C LYS A 104 -5.80 -6.16 14.46
N ALA A 105 -4.56 -6.03 13.97
CA ALA A 105 -3.72 -7.18 13.67
C ALA A 105 -3.46 -8.12 14.86
N ASP A 106 -3.14 -7.53 16.01
CA ASP A 106 -2.97 -8.19 17.31
C ASP A 106 -4.24 -8.95 17.74
N ARG A 107 -5.41 -8.30 17.65
CA ARG A 107 -6.70 -8.90 18.04
C ARG A 107 -7.14 -10.00 17.09
N CYS A 108 -6.87 -9.85 15.80
CA CYS A 108 -7.12 -10.89 14.81
C CYS A 108 -6.30 -12.15 15.13
N LEU A 109 -5.00 -12.02 15.39
CA LEU A 109 -4.16 -13.16 15.79
C LEU A 109 -4.64 -13.77 17.12
N ALA A 110 -4.90 -12.93 18.13
CA ALA A 110 -5.39 -13.39 19.43
C ALA A 110 -6.72 -14.15 19.32
N ALA A 111 -7.64 -13.69 18.46
CA ALA A 111 -8.91 -14.35 18.22
C ALA A 111 -8.73 -15.74 17.57
N VAL A 112 -7.86 -15.85 16.56
CA VAL A 112 -7.57 -17.14 15.90
C VAL A 112 -6.91 -18.11 16.88
N MET A 113 -5.92 -17.65 17.66
CA MET A 113 -5.24 -18.48 18.67
C MET A 113 -6.18 -18.94 19.78
N ARG A 114 -7.11 -18.08 20.22
CA ARG A 114 -8.15 -18.46 21.18
C ARG A 114 -9.04 -19.56 20.61
N LEU A 115 -9.56 -19.37 19.39
CA LEU A 115 -10.40 -20.38 18.74
C LEU A 115 -9.67 -21.71 18.53
N TYR A 116 -8.39 -21.67 18.15
CA TYR A 116 -7.58 -22.88 18.02
C TYR A 116 -7.47 -23.65 19.34
N ARG A 117 -7.17 -22.95 20.46
CA ARG A 117 -7.12 -23.56 21.80
C ARG A 117 -8.48 -24.08 22.27
N GLU A 118 -9.57 -23.33 22.03
CA GLU A 118 -10.93 -23.76 22.36
C GLU A 118 -11.35 -25.03 21.60
N LYS A 119 -10.76 -25.29 20.43
CA LYS A 119 -10.96 -26.51 19.64
C LYS A 119 -10.03 -27.66 20.04
N GLY A 120 -9.26 -27.51 21.13
CA GLY A 120 -8.32 -28.52 21.62
C GLY A 120 -6.91 -28.43 21.01
N GLY A 121 -6.61 -27.35 20.29
CA GLY A 121 -5.29 -27.12 19.73
C GLY A 121 -4.24 -26.82 20.80
N GLU A 122 -3.10 -27.50 20.71
CA GLU A 122 -1.96 -27.29 21.61
C GLU A 122 -0.94 -26.34 20.98
N VAL A 123 -0.32 -25.50 21.83
CA VAL A 123 0.70 -24.52 21.43
C VAL A 123 1.92 -24.69 22.31
N LEU A 124 3.05 -25.03 21.69
CA LEU A 124 4.34 -25.11 22.37
C LEU A 124 5.12 -23.81 22.13
N GLU A 125 5.09 -22.90 23.11
CA GLU A 125 5.71 -21.58 23.03
C GLU A 125 7.19 -21.61 23.46
N GLY A 126 7.97 -20.63 23.00
CA GLY A 126 9.38 -20.49 23.34
C GLY A 126 10.24 -21.67 22.87
N TRP A 127 9.87 -22.32 21.76
CA TRP A 127 10.63 -23.43 21.16
C TRP A 127 11.05 -23.05 19.74
N LYS A 128 12.34 -22.74 19.55
CA LYS A 128 12.91 -22.47 18.23
C LYS A 128 13.16 -23.79 17.52
N VAL A 129 12.55 -23.99 16.36
CA VAL A 129 12.85 -25.12 15.48
C VAL A 129 14.21 -24.88 14.83
N GLU A 130 15.09 -25.86 14.92
CA GLU A 130 16.45 -25.84 14.39
C GLU A 130 16.62 -26.75 13.18
N GLY A 131 15.70 -27.69 12.97
CA GLY A 131 15.68 -28.50 11.77
C GLY A 131 14.44 -29.35 11.57
N VAL A 132 14.30 -29.79 10.33
CA VAL A 132 13.23 -30.60 9.78
C VAL A 132 13.84 -31.65 8.85
N GLU A 133 13.32 -32.86 8.88
CA GLU A 133 13.77 -33.96 8.02
C GLU A 133 12.55 -34.81 7.64
N GLU A 134 12.39 -35.11 6.35
CA GLU A 134 11.43 -36.12 5.90
C GLU A 134 12.03 -37.52 6.04
N ARG A 135 11.31 -38.43 6.70
CA ARG A 135 11.73 -39.82 6.89
C ARG A 135 10.91 -40.76 6.02
N SER A 136 11.62 -41.70 5.41
CA SER A 136 11.04 -42.87 4.76
C SER A 136 11.46 -44.12 5.54
N GLU A 137 10.71 -44.47 6.59
CA GLU A 137 10.85 -45.78 7.24
C GLU A 137 9.70 -46.69 6.80
N GLU A 138 10.05 -47.91 6.35
CA GLU A 138 9.19 -49.09 6.14
C GLU A 138 7.70 -48.83 5.81
N GLY A 139 7.43 -48.05 4.76
CA GLY A 139 6.09 -47.90 4.18
C GLY A 139 5.18 -46.84 4.79
N HIS A 140 5.62 -46.12 5.84
CA HIS A 140 4.90 -44.96 6.39
C HIS A 140 5.81 -43.75 6.45
N GLY A 141 5.77 -42.92 5.40
CA GLY A 141 6.49 -41.65 5.33
C GLY A 141 6.02 -40.66 6.39
N GLY A 142 6.92 -39.78 6.84
CA GLY A 142 6.63 -38.77 7.85
C GLY A 142 7.72 -37.70 7.93
N VAL A 143 7.62 -36.82 8.91
CA VAL A 143 8.59 -35.75 9.16
C VAL A 143 8.99 -35.72 10.63
N ARG A 144 10.25 -35.39 10.85
CA ARG A 144 10.85 -35.13 12.16
C ARG A 144 11.18 -33.65 12.24
N VAL A 145 10.78 -33.00 13.33
CA VAL A 145 11.07 -31.59 13.63
C VAL A 145 11.79 -31.54 14.98
N TRP A 146 12.90 -30.80 15.08
CA TRP A 146 13.68 -30.74 16.33
C TRP A 146 14.15 -29.32 16.68
N GLY A 147 14.51 -29.16 17.94
CA GLY A 147 15.15 -27.97 18.49
C GLY A 147 15.51 -28.16 19.97
N PRO A 148 15.75 -27.09 20.74
CA PRO A 148 16.28 -27.19 22.10
C PRO A 148 15.39 -27.92 23.12
N LYS A 149 14.07 -28.01 22.87
CA LYS A 149 13.11 -28.72 23.72
C LYS A 149 12.85 -30.17 23.31
N GLY A 150 13.62 -30.72 22.37
CA GLY A 150 13.50 -32.11 21.92
C GLY A 150 13.05 -32.26 20.46
N GLU A 151 12.37 -33.36 20.16
CA GLU A 151 11.87 -33.69 18.83
C GLU A 151 10.37 -34.00 18.83
N VAL A 152 9.72 -33.69 17.70
CA VAL A 152 8.33 -34.05 17.40
C VAL A 152 8.30 -34.78 16.06
N ARG A 153 7.44 -35.80 15.97
CA ARG A 153 7.19 -36.56 14.74
C ARG A 153 5.77 -36.32 14.27
N ALA A 154 5.60 -36.14 12.96
CA ALA A 154 4.30 -35.93 12.33
C ALA A 154 4.28 -36.60 10.95
N LEU A 155 3.09 -36.68 10.33
CA LEU A 155 2.99 -37.14 8.94
C LEU A 155 3.47 -36.07 7.95
N SER A 156 3.24 -34.80 8.27
CA SER A 156 3.60 -33.65 7.45
C SER A 156 3.91 -32.43 8.31
N VAL A 157 4.63 -31.46 7.76
CA VAL A 157 4.92 -30.16 8.40
C VAL A 157 4.62 -29.03 7.43
N VAL A 158 4.05 -27.96 7.96
CA VAL A 158 3.82 -26.71 7.21
C VAL A 158 4.75 -25.65 7.77
N LEU A 159 5.58 -25.07 6.91
CA LEU A 159 6.59 -24.08 7.28
C LEU A 159 6.09 -22.66 6.98
N CYS A 160 5.78 -21.92 8.04
CA CYS A 160 5.29 -20.54 8.02
C CYS A 160 6.21 -19.59 8.81
N LEU A 161 7.53 -19.71 8.66
CA LEU A 161 8.52 -19.06 9.54
C LEU A 161 8.71 -17.55 9.32
N GLY A 162 7.99 -16.95 8.36
CA GLY A 162 8.15 -15.54 8.02
C GLY A 162 9.61 -15.19 7.74
N PRO A 163 10.16 -14.11 8.34
CA PRO A 163 11.55 -13.68 8.12
C PRO A 163 12.61 -14.74 8.44
N TRP A 164 12.31 -15.67 9.36
CA TRP A 164 13.27 -16.66 9.84
C TRP A 164 13.42 -17.89 8.95
N ILE A 165 12.68 -18.01 7.84
CA ILE A 165 12.76 -19.20 6.97
C ILE A 165 14.19 -19.51 6.50
N ASN A 166 15.03 -18.49 6.35
CA ASN A 166 16.42 -18.64 5.93
C ASN A 166 17.26 -19.50 6.89
N SER A 167 16.88 -19.62 8.17
CA SER A 167 17.59 -20.47 9.13
C SER A 167 17.45 -21.98 8.84
N LEU A 168 16.39 -22.39 8.11
CA LEU A 168 16.13 -23.80 7.80
C LEU A 168 16.50 -24.19 6.36
N GLN A 169 16.81 -23.23 5.49
CA GLN A 169 17.09 -23.49 4.07
C GLN A 169 18.22 -24.51 3.84
N CYS A 170 19.34 -24.37 4.58
CA CYS A 170 20.46 -25.31 4.50
C CYS A 170 20.05 -26.72 4.95
N ASN A 171 19.28 -26.84 6.04
CA ASN A 171 18.79 -28.11 6.54
C ASN A 171 17.81 -28.79 5.56
N LEU A 172 16.98 -28.00 4.88
CA LEU A 172 16.01 -28.47 3.89
C LEU A 172 16.61 -28.71 2.50
N ASN A 173 17.87 -28.34 2.27
CA ASN A 173 18.53 -28.39 0.97
C ASN A 173 17.73 -27.66 -0.14
N VAL A 174 17.24 -26.46 0.18
CA VAL A 174 16.48 -25.61 -0.75
C VAL A 174 16.97 -24.18 -0.69
N HIS A 175 17.02 -23.53 -1.85
CA HIS A 175 17.33 -22.10 -1.96
C HIS A 175 16.08 -21.31 -2.33
N LEU A 176 15.57 -20.54 -1.38
CA LEU A 176 14.44 -19.63 -1.53
C LEU A 176 14.99 -18.20 -1.49
N PRO A 177 14.81 -17.38 -2.54
CA PRO A 177 15.33 -16.02 -2.59
C PRO A 177 14.47 -15.07 -1.74
N ILE A 178 14.39 -15.33 -0.43
CA ILE A 178 13.60 -14.54 0.51
C ILE A 178 14.54 -13.61 1.26
N GLN A 179 14.32 -12.30 1.13
CA GLN A 179 15.05 -11.27 1.85
C GLN A 179 14.21 -10.75 3.03
N PRO A 180 14.65 -10.97 4.28
CA PRO A 180 14.06 -10.31 5.44
C PRO A 180 14.30 -8.80 5.37
N ILE A 181 13.21 -8.05 5.53
CA ILE A 181 13.24 -6.59 5.59
C ILE A 181 12.68 -6.16 6.93
N LYS A 182 13.42 -5.34 7.67
CA LYS A 182 12.97 -4.71 8.92
C LYS A 182 12.54 -3.28 8.62
N THR A 183 11.31 -2.95 8.97
CA THR A 183 10.73 -1.62 8.76
C THR A 183 10.12 -1.06 10.04
N ARG A 184 9.72 0.21 9.99
CA ARG A 184 9.11 0.93 11.10
C ARG A 184 7.81 1.59 10.65
N ALA A 185 6.82 1.52 11.52
CA ALA A 185 5.62 2.34 11.43
C ALA A 185 5.59 3.33 12.61
N SER A 186 5.36 4.58 12.30
CA SER A 186 5.34 5.70 13.24
C SER A 186 3.91 6.07 13.56
N PHE A 187 3.64 6.35 14.83
CA PHE A 187 2.38 6.89 15.29
C PHE A 187 2.58 8.36 15.60
N MET A 188 1.68 9.17 15.07
CA MET A 188 1.77 10.63 15.13
C MET A 188 0.40 11.24 15.29
N ARG A 189 0.36 12.46 15.84
CA ARG A 189 -0.87 13.20 16.09
C ARG A 189 -1.60 13.46 14.77
N ASN A 190 -2.91 13.23 14.78
CA ASN A 190 -3.81 13.54 13.68
C ASN A 190 -4.43 14.93 13.87
N GLU A 191 -3.88 15.93 13.19
CA GLU A 191 -4.37 17.32 13.29
C GLU A 191 -5.13 17.81 12.03
N GLY A 192 -5.32 16.94 11.03
CA GLY A 192 -5.87 17.40 9.76
C GLY A 192 -6.51 16.34 8.87
N LEU A 193 -6.47 15.05 9.24
CA LEU A 193 -7.09 13.98 8.45
C LEU A 193 -8.38 13.51 9.13
N PRO A 194 -9.43 13.17 8.36
CA PRO A 194 -10.60 12.49 8.92
C PRO A 194 -10.18 11.19 9.62
N ASN A 195 -10.78 10.88 10.78
CA ASN A 195 -10.47 9.67 11.54
C ASN A 195 -10.79 8.36 10.79
N SER A 196 -11.59 8.41 9.72
CA SER A 196 -11.86 7.26 8.84
C SER A 196 -10.85 7.10 7.70
N SER A 197 -9.84 7.97 7.60
CA SER A 197 -8.98 8.03 6.43
C SER A 197 -8.00 6.87 6.36
N ILE A 198 -8.04 6.14 5.25
CA ILE A 198 -7.07 5.12 4.89
C ILE A 198 -6.44 5.58 3.58
N TYR A 199 -5.13 5.82 3.59
CA TYR A 199 -4.39 6.17 2.38
C TYR A 199 -3.33 5.13 2.11
N TYR A 200 -3.20 4.75 0.84
CA TYR A 200 -2.03 4.08 0.30
C TYR A 200 -1.56 4.90 -0.90
N ILE A 201 -0.39 5.52 -0.79
CA ILE A 201 0.13 6.45 -1.79
C ILE A 201 1.43 5.87 -2.31
N GLN A 202 1.41 5.42 -3.56
CA GLN A 202 2.60 4.96 -4.29
C GLN A 202 3.22 6.17 -5.00
N ASP A 203 4.48 6.44 -4.69
CA ASP A 203 5.32 7.42 -5.36
C ASP A 203 6.61 6.73 -5.83
N SER A 204 6.73 6.58 -7.15
CA SER A 204 7.88 5.95 -7.78
C SER A 204 8.13 4.55 -7.18
N ALA A 205 9.27 4.32 -6.54
CA ALA A 205 9.64 3.04 -5.95
C ALA A 205 9.33 2.93 -4.44
N VAL A 206 8.56 3.86 -3.87
CA VAL A 206 8.18 3.93 -2.46
C VAL A 206 6.66 4.04 -2.35
N ALA A 207 6.06 3.39 -1.38
CA ALA A 207 4.69 3.65 -0.97
C ALA A 207 4.61 3.95 0.50
N PHE A 208 3.67 4.83 0.83
CA PHE A 208 3.31 5.18 2.18
C PHE A 208 1.89 4.72 2.44
N TYR A 209 1.67 4.16 3.63
CA TYR A 209 0.34 3.86 4.12
C TYR A 209 0.04 4.65 5.37
N ILE A 210 -1.18 5.15 5.47
CA ILE A 210 -1.65 5.96 6.57
C ILE A 210 -2.99 5.39 7.01
N LEU A 211 -3.06 4.99 8.27
CA LEU A 211 -4.21 4.31 8.84
C LEU A 211 -4.61 5.04 10.13
N PRO A 212 -5.90 5.05 10.50
CA PRO A 212 -6.29 5.42 11.85
C PRO A 212 -5.59 4.51 12.87
N ALA A 213 -5.08 5.09 13.96
CA ALA A 213 -4.63 4.30 15.09
C ALA A 213 -5.84 3.82 15.89
N MET A 214 -6.36 2.64 15.53
CA MET A 214 -7.66 2.12 16.00
C MET A 214 -7.83 1.99 17.53
N ASP A 215 -6.74 2.03 18.29
CA ASP A 215 -6.71 1.96 19.76
C ASP A 215 -5.94 3.15 20.39
N SER A 216 -5.66 4.20 19.61
CA SER A 216 -4.97 5.40 20.08
C SER A 216 -5.67 6.62 19.50
N GLU A 217 -6.72 7.09 20.19
CA GLU A 217 -7.53 8.21 19.73
C GLU A 217 -6.68 9.45 19.46
N GLY A 218 -6.97 10.15 18.36
CA GLY A 218 -6.22 11.31 17.93
C GLY A 218 -4.87 10.98 17.27
N LEU A 219 -4.49 9.71 17.11
CA LEU A 219 -3.28 9.31 16.38
C LEU A 219 -3.61 8.65 15.03
N ILE A 220 -2.66 8.76 14.10
CA ILE A 220 -2.59 8.00 12.86
C ILE A 220 -1.31 7.17 12.86
N LYS A 221 -1.37 6.00 12.23
CA LYS A 221 -0.22 5.14 11.96
C LYS A 221 0.24 5.40 10.54
N VAL A 222 1.48 5.86 10.39
CA VAL A 222 2.14 6.10 9.12
C VAL A 222 3.25 5.08 8.96
N GLY A 223 3.27 4.36 7.86
CA GLY A 223 4.36 3.47 7.54
C GLY A 223 4.75 3.55 6.09
N ILE A 224 5.93 3.03 5.82
CA ILE A 224 6.55 2.99 4.51
C ILE A 224 6.72 1.54 4.09
N ASN A 225 6.43 1.22 2.82
CA ASN A 225 6.61 -0.13 2.27
C ASN A 225 8.09 -0.45 1.94
N ARG A 226 9.02 0.14 2.68
CA ARG A 226 10.46 -0.08 2.58
C ARG A 226 11.03 -0.35 3.95
N GLY A 227 12.22 -0.93 3.98
CA GLY A 227 12.97 -1.11 5.21
C GLY A 227 14.41 -1.48 4.91
N LEU A 228 15.10 -1.93 5.95
CA LEU A 228 16.47 -2.38 5.86
C LEU A 228 16.50 -3.88 5.60
N GLU A 229 17.32 -4.30 4.65
CA GLU A 229 17.70 -5.69 4.50
C GLU A 229 18.49 -6.13 5.73
N VAL A 230 18.05 -7.21 6.37
CA VAL A 230 18.65 -7.69 7.61
C VAL A 230 18.76 -9.20 7.62
N THR A 231 19.62 -9.71 8.49
CA THR A 231 19.58 -11.11 8.92
C THR A 231 18.84 -11.17 10.27
N PRO A 232 17.72 -11.90 10.39
CA PRO A 232 17.05 -12.04 11.68
C PRO A 232 18.00 -12.60 12.75
N ASP A 233 17.82 -12.20 14.00
CA ASP A 233 18.64 -12.58 15.17
C ASP A 233 20.10 -12.06 15.21
N SER A 234 20.58 -11.26 14.24
CA SER A 234 21.89 -10.59 14.36
C SER A 234 21.81 -9.31 15.20
N ASP A 235 22.83 -9.04 16.03
CA ASP A 235 22.97 -7.78 16.78
C ASP A 235 23.07 -6.59 15.79
N ASP A 236 22.13 -5.66 15.87
CA ASP A 236 21.76 -4.77 14.75
C ASP A 236 22.33 -3.34 14.94
N GLU A 237 23.07 -2.83 13.95
CA GLU A 237 23.26 -1.37 13.73
C GLU A 237 21.98 -0.70 13.15
N GLY A 238 20.88 -1.45 13.02
CA GLY A 238 19.63 -1.09 12.36
C GLY A 238 18.91 0.15 12.88
N ASP A 239 19.20 0.65 14.09
CA ASP A 239 18.59 1.88 14.59
C ASP A 239 19.00 3.14 13.77
N LYS A 240 20.21 3.17 13.21
CA LYS A 240 20.66 4.28 12.35
C LYS A 240 19.91 4.31 11.01
N GLY A 241 19.72 3.15 10.38
CA GLY A 241 18.99 3.07 9.11
C GLY A 241 17.49 3.35 9.26
N LEU A 242 16.92 3.12 10.47
CA LEU A 242 15.54 3.48 10.78
C LEU A 242 15.33 4.99 10.97
N ALA A 243 16.38 5.76 11.29
CA ALA A 243 16.28 7.22 11.37
C ALA A 243 15.98 7.84 9.99
N HIS A 244 16.56 7.30 8.92
CA HIS A 244 16.30 7.77 7.55
C HIS A 244 14.83 7.60 7.14
N LEU A 245 14.12 6.59 7.65
CA LEU A 245 12.69 6.42 7.38
C LEU A 245 11.86 7.59 7.93
N LYS A 246 12.29 8.24 9.02
CA LYS A 246 11.61 9.45 9.54
C LYS A 246 11.76 10.63 8.59
N GLU A 247 12.94 10.83 8.04
CA GLU A 247 13.20 11.89 7.04
C GLU A 247 12.33 11.69 5.80
N MET A 248 12.17 10.44 5.34
CA MET A 248 11.29 10.11 4.22
C MET A 248 9.81 10.44 4.53
N ILE A 249 9.34 10.20 5.75
CA ILE A 249 7.98 10.56 6.16
C ILE A 249 7.81 12.08 6.20
N ALA A 250 8.82 12.83 6.66
CA ALA A 250 8.79 14.29 6.68
C ALA A 250 8.76 14.89 5.25
N ASP A 251 9.59 14.37 4.34
CA ASP A 251 9.56 14.74 2.92
C ASP A 251 8.18 14.44 2.30
N PHE A 252 7.65 13.24 2.52
CA PHE A 252 6.33 12.84 2.05
C PHE A 252 5.22 13.74 2.58
N SER A 253 5.26 14.10 3.87
CA SER A 253 4.31 15.02 4.50
C SER A 253 4.30 16.38 3.78
N SER A 254 5.48 16.92 3.47
CA SER A 254 5.59 18.21 2.77
C SER A 254 4.96 18.20 1.37
N ARG A 255 4.91 17.04 0.71
CA ARG A 255 4.44 16.89 -0.67
C ARG A 255 2.97 16.50 -0.80
N TYR A 256 2.44 15.66 0.10
CA TYR A 256 1.15 14.99 -0.14
C TYR A 256 0.09 15.26 0.92
N LEU A 257 0.45 15.20 2.20
CA LEU A 257 -0.52 15.26 3.30
C LEU A 257 0.07 16.00 4.50
N PRO A 258 -0.68 16.89 5.17
CA PRO A 258 -0.18 17.66 6.31
C PRO A 258 -0.06 16.77 7.56
N LEU A 259 0.96 15.91 7.60
CA LEU A 259 1.25 15.05 8.73
C LEU A 259 2.11 15.79 9.75
N HIS A 260 1.81 15.60 11.04
CA HIS A 260 2.61 16.16 12.11
C HIS A 260 3.99 15.49 12.13
N PRO A 261 5.10 16.25 12.18
CA PRO A 261 6.44 15.69 12.03
C PRO A 261 6.92 14.90 13.26
N GLU A 262 6.34 15.17 14.44
CA GLU A 262 6.74 14.49 15.67
C GLU A 262 6.08 13.12 15.81
N GLU A 263 6.93 12.09 15.96
CA GLU A 263 6.55 10.72 16.28
C GLU A 263 6.30 10.58 17.79
N GLU A 264 5.12 10.13 18.18
CA GLU A 264 4.80 9.82 19.59
C GLU A 264 5.30 8.43 20.00
N ARG A 265 5.21 7.46 19.09
CA ARG A 265 5.72 6.10 19.27
C ARG A 265 5.98 5.43 17.93
N HIS A 266 6.72 4.33 17.95
CA HIS A 266 6.90 3.50 16.76
C HIS A 266 6.74 2.01 17.05
N GLU A 267 6.48 1.26 15.99
CA GLU A 267 6.45 -0.19 15.97
C GLU A 267 7.45 -0.69 14.93
N THR A 268 8.21 -1.73 15.29
CA THR A 268 9.02 -2.47 14.33
C THR A 268 8.17 -3.54 13.66
N CYS A 269 8.26 -3.61 12.33
CA CYS A 269 7.58 -4.61 11.51
C CYS A 269 8.59 -5.31 10.60
N TRP A 270 8.17 -6.44 10.04
CA TRP A 270 9.00 -7.29 9.22
C TRP A 270 8.30 -7.69 7.93
N TYR A 271 9.04 -7.70 6.83
CA TYR A 271 8.65 -8.37 5.60
C TYR A 271 9.60 -9.52 5.30
N SER A 272 9.11 -10.44 4.47
CA SER A 272 9.86 -11.53 3.88
C SER A 272 9.66 -11.41 2.39
N GLU A 273 10.54 -10.65 1.74
CA GLU A 273 10.35 -10.25 0.35
C GLU A 273 10.92 -11.27 -0.62
N THR A 274 10.14 -11.58 -1.63
CA THR A 274 10.54 -12.33 -2.82
C THR A 274 10.88 -11.36 -3.95
N PRO A 275 11.68 -11.76 -4.96
CA PRO A 275 12.08 -10.87 -6.04
C PRO A 275 10.89 -10.33 -6.86
N ASP A 276 9.85 -11.14 -7.04
CA ASP A 276 8.63 -10.79 -7.76
C ASP A 276 7.53 -10.19 -6.85
N LYS A 277 7.80 -10.06 -5.56
CA LYS A 277 6.86 -9.58 -4.53
C LYS A 277 5.61 -10.46 -4.35
N GLU A 278 5.63 -11.70 -4.83
CA GLU A 278 4.57 -12.69 -4.63
C GLU A 278 4.97 -13.75 -3.63
N PHE A 279 4.00 -14.24 -2.84
CA PHE A 279 4.25 -15.32 -1.88
C PHE A 279 4.53 -16.65 -2.57
N MET A 280 5.07 -17.59 -1.79
CA MET A 280 5.25 -18.98 -2.19
C MET A 280 4.36 -19.89 -1.33
N LEU A 281 3.55 -20.70 -2.00
CA LEU A 281 2.66 -21.69 -1.43
C LEU A 281 2.77 -22.97 -2.26
N ASP A 282 3.63 -23.89 -1.83
CA ASP A 282 3.88 -25.13 -2.57
C ASP A 282 4.53 -26.20 -1.69
N ARG A 283 4.50 -27.46 -2.15
CA ARG A 283 5.27 -28.53 -1.51
C ARG A 283 6.76 -28.35 -1.79
N HIS A 284 7.59 -28.82 -0.87
CA HIS A 284 9.02 -28.84 -1.06
C HIS A 284 9.37 -29.71 -2.29
N PRO A 285 10.25 -29.26 -3.22
CA PRO A 285 10.49 -29.94 -4.49
C PRO A 285 10.98 -31.39 -4.37
N GLN A 286 11.61 -31.73 -3.25
CA GLN A 286 12.17 -33.06 -2.98
C GLN A 286 11.47 -33.78 -1.82
N HIS A 287 10.63 -33.08 -1.05
CA HIS A 287 10.07 -33.58 0.21
C HIS A 287 8.57 -33.33 0.27
N PRO A 288 7.73 -34.20 -0.33
CA PRO A 288 6.30 -33.92 -0.49
C PRO A 288 5.55 -33.74 0.84
N ASN A 289 6.07 -34.23 1.97
CA ASN A 289 5.44 -34.05 3.28
C ASN A 289 5.80 -32.71 3.96
N ILE A 290 6.59 -31.87 3.30
CA ILE A 290 6.95 -30.52 3.75
C ILE A 290 6.23 -29.51 2.85
N LEU A 291 5.32 -28.71 3.42
CA LEU A 291 4.64 -27.62 2.72
C LEU A 291 5.28 -26.28 3.09
N LEU A 292 5.61 -25.47 2.08
CA LEU A 292 6.19 -24.14 2.22
C LEU A 292 5.10 -23.08 2.04
N VAL A 293 4.94 -22.21 3.05
CA VAL A 293 3.98 -21.10 3.05
C VAL A 293 4.72 -19.83 3.50
N VAL A 294 5.45 -19.20 2.59
CA VAL A 294 6.53 -18.27 2.90
C VAL A 294 6.62 -17.10 1.90
N GLY A 295 7.44 -16.09 2.21
CA GLY A 295 7.78 -15.04 1.24
C GLY A 295 6.66 -14.02 0.96
N PHE A 296 5.86 -13.68 1.97
CA PHE A 296 4.61 -12.94 1.75
C PHE A 296 4.70 -11.51 1.22
N SER A 297 5.89 -10.89 1.15
CA SER A 297 6.08 -9.59 0.48
C SER A 297 5.01 -8.54 0.81
N SER A 298 4.67 -8.37 2.09
CA SER A 298 3.63 -7.46 2.64
C SER A 298 2.15 -7.86 2.47
N THR A 299 1.83 -9.00 1.85
CA THR A 299 0.43 -9.42 1.60
C THR A 299 -0.13 -10.39 2.63
N GLY A 300 0.71 -11.01 3.45
CA GLY A 300 0.33 -12.19 4.24
C GLY A 300 -0.79 -11.97 5.25
N PHE A 301 -0.86 -10.81 5.91
CA PHE A 301 -1.85 -10.61 6.97
C PHE A 301 -3.30 -10.64 6.44
N LYS A 302 -3.56 -9.93 5.33
CA LYS A 302 -4.90 -9.84 4.75
C LYS A 302 -5.34 -11.15 4.09
N THR A 303 -4.40 -11.98 3.64
CA THR A 303 -4.68 -13.26 2.97
C THR A 303 -4.67 -14.46 3.92
N ALA A 304 -4.18 -14.31 5.14
CA ALA A 304 -3.89 -15.41 6.07
C ALA A 304 -5.04 -16.43 6.25
N PRO A 305 -6.32 -16.03 6.45
CA PRO A 305 -7.41 -17.00 6.56
C PRO A 305 -7.60 -17.85 5.29
N GLY A 306 -7.49 -17.25 4.11
CA GLY A 306 -7.62 -17.95 2.83
C GLY A 306 -6.43 -18.87 2.56
N ILE A 307 -5.21 -18.39 2.81
CA ILE A 307 -4.00 -19.21 2.65
C ILE A 307 -3.98 -20.37 3.65
N GLY A 308 -4.42 -20.15 4.89
CA GLY A 308 -4.56 -21.21 5.89
C GLY A 308 -5.53 -22.31 5.44
N HIS A 309 -6.66 -21.93 4.83
CA HIS A 309 -7.60 -22.88 4.24
C HIS A 309 -6.96 -23.71 3.12
N ILE A 310 -6.30 -23.05 2.17
CA ILE A 310 -5.62 -23.73 1.05
C ILE A 310 -4.54 -24.69 1.57
N ALA A 311 -3.66 -24.20 2.45
CA ALA A 311 -2.57 -25.00 3.01
C ALA A 311 -3.10 -26.22 3.77
N ALA A 312 -4.16 -26.06 4.57
CA ALA A 312 -4.80 -27.18 5.26
C ALA A 312 -5.35 -28.23 4.27
N HIS A 313 -6.02 -27.80 3.20
CA HIS A 313 -6.54 -28.69 2.16
C HIS A 313 -5.43 -29.42 1.39
N MET A 314 -4.33 -28.72 1.07
CA MET A 314 -3.15 -29.34 0.45
C MET A 314 -2.53 -30.43 1.33
N VAL A 315 -2.49 -30.22 2.65
CA VAL A 315 -1.98 -31.22 3.62
C VAL A 315 -2.89 -32.44 3.68
N VAL A 316 -4.21 -32.25 3.78
CA VAL A 316 -5.16 -33.38 3.89
C VAL A 316 -5.55 -33.99 2.54
N GLY A 317 -4.97 -33.53 1.43
CA GLY A 317 -5.23 -34.06 0.08
C GLY A 317 -6.63 -33.75 -0.45
N LYS A 318 -7.23 -32.62 -0.05
CA LYS A 318 -8.53 -32.14 -0.54
C LYS A 318 -8.34 -31.05 -1.58
N ASP A 319 -9.32 -30.92 -2.47
CA ASP A 319 -9.44 -29.76 -3.36
C ASP A 319 -9.66 -28.49 -2.52
N HIS A 320 -8.86 -27.46 -2.78
CA HIS A 320 -8.97 -26.15 -2.15
C HIS A 320 -9.77 -25.14 -2.98
N GLY A 321 -10.02 -25.40 -4.27
CA GLY A 321 -10.87 -24.56 -5.12
C GLY A 321 -10.23 -23.25 -5.62
N PHE A 322 -8.90 -23.13 -5.58
CA PHE A 322 -8.17 -21.94 -6.04
C PHE A 322 -7.08 -22.30 -7.04
N ASP A 323 -6.80 -21.44 -8.03
CA ASP A 323 -5.58 -21.56 -8.82
C ASP A 323 -4.41 -20.96 -8.04
N ILE A 324 -3.49 -21.83 -7.62
CA ILE A 324 -2.27 -21.45 -6.89
C ILE A 324 -1.01 -21.57 -7.74
N SER A 325 -1.16 -21.85 -9.05
CA SER A 325 -0.02 -21.97 -9.96
C SER A 325 0.88 -20.72 -10.00
N PRO A 326 0.36 -19.48 -9.84
CA PRO A 326 1.21 -18.29 -9.73
C PRO A 326 2.07 -18.26 -8.46
N PHE A 327 1.76 -19.06 -7.43
CA PHE A 327 2.44 -19.08 -6.12
C PHE A 327 3.39 -20.27 -5.95
N SER A 328 3.67 -21.03 -7.02
CA SER A 328 4.60 -22.16 -6.97
C SER A 328 6.03 -21.73 -6.65
N VAL A 329 6.74 -22.55 -5.87
CA VAL A 329 8.18 -22.35 -5.59
C VAL A 329 9.05 -22.51 -6.84
N HIS A 330 8.52 -23.16 -7.88
CA HIS A 330 9.22 -23.40 -9.14
C HIS A 330 9.45 -22.14 -9.98
N ARG A 331 8.85 -21.01 -9.60
CA ARG A 331 9.22 -19.69 -10.17
C ARG A 331 10.70 -19.35 -9.93
N PHE A 332 11.28 -19.88 -8.84
CA PHE A 332 12.66 -19.61 -8.44
C PHE A 332 13.53 -20.86 -8.41
N ILE A 333 12.93 -22.04 -8.27
CA ILE A 333 13.65 -23.30 -8.22
C ILE A 333 13.41 -24.06 -9.53
N PRO A 334 14.44 -24.23 -10.39
CA PRO A 334 14.30 -25.00 -11.62
C PRO A 334 13.74 -26.37 -11.31
N SER A 335 12.66 -26.77 -11.99
CA SER A 335 12.25 -28.16 -12.01
C SER A 335 13.43 -28.99 -12.52
N LYS A 336 13.87 -30.02 -11.79
CA LYS A 336 14.82 -30.98 -12.37
C LYS A 336 14.14 -31.55 -13.62
N SER A 337 14.68 -31.19 -14.78
CA SER A 337 14.39 -31.86 -16.05
C SER A 337 14.48 -33.36 -15.78
N LYS A 338 13.37 -34.08 -15.97
CA LYS A 338 13.40 -35.54 -16.05
C LYS A 338 14.22 -35.87 -17.30
N PHE A 339 15.53 -36.03 -17.13
CA PHE A 339 16.40 -36.64 -18.13
C PHE A 339 16.21 -38.16 -18.09
#